data_AF-A0A1I8B1Z1-F1
#
_entry.id   AF-A0A1I8B1Z1-F1
#
_cell.length_a   1.000
_cell.length_b   1.000
_cell.length_c   1.000
_cell.angle_alpha   90.00
_cell.angle_beta   90.00
_cell.angle_gamma   90.00
#
_symmetry.space_group_name_H-M   'P 1'
#
loop_
_entity.id
_entity.type
_entity.pdbx_description
1 polymer ?
#
loop_
_entity_poly.entity_id
_entity_poly.type
_entity_poly.pdbx_seq_one_letter_code
_entity_poly.pdbx_strand_id
1 'polypeptide(L)'
;MPKGMRYIFSLPRLLILGLCFLLFPRFATSNELSRCCSGGSKHFKEQGNCISVRAVGSSHSCNRAGSICCLRSLIDASCQAGVLYAQRHKVCSAVNINELAGGVKRECCDCCLLARELSEREEPCIAPTGFSPDCLDAFNKCCNQTLAVNKPFIGFFRISLWFFYKNFLSKGSSQVQSVGLSIDVEGVENASGCASAKCEHLCTIREDGTSQCGCRSGFDLAPDGRSCVGMLIKLLKQA
;
A
#
# COMPACT_ATOMS: atom_id res chain seq x y z
N MET A 1 20.48 -11.88 71.25
CA MET A 1 19.70 -10.72 70.72
C MET A 1 20.73 -9.61 70.51
N PRO A 2 21.00 -9.10 69.28
CA PRO A 2 20.05 -8.66 68.26
C PRO A 2 20.21 -9.36 66.88
N LYS A 3 19.48 -8.84 65.89
CA LYS A 3 18.97 -9.46 64.66
C LYS A 3 19.80 -9.10 63.41
N GLY A 4 19.91 -10.02 62.46
CA GLY A 4 20.34 -9.78 61.07
C GLY A 4 20.46 -11.13 60.35
N MET A 5 20.05 -11.37 59.11
CA MET A 5 19.58 -10.51 58.03
C MET A 5 18.73 -11.43 57.12
N ARG A 6 17.54 -10.98 56.71
CA ARG A 6 16.65 -11.76 55.83
C ARG A 6 17.23 -11.81 54.42
N TYR A 7 17.56 -13.00 53.92
CA TYR A 7 17.74 -13.27 52.49
C TYR A 7 16.50 -14.01 51.98
N ILE A 8 15.48 -13.25 51.60
CA ILE A 8 14.34 -13.73 50.82
C ILE A 8 14.31 -12.89 49.55
N PHE A 9 14.12 -13.54 48.39
CA PHE A 9 13.95 -13.01 47.03
C PHE A 9 15.21 -12.61 46.25
N SER A 10 15.74 -13.54 45.44
CA SER A 10 16.17 -13.26 44.03
C SER A 10 16.74 -14.46 43.25
N LEU A 11 16.63 -15.70 43.73
CA LEU A 11 17.08 -16.86 42.93
C LEU A 11 16.26 -17.20 41.65
N PRO A 12 14.96 -16.86 41.48
CA PRO A 12 14.23 -17.31 40.28
C PRO A 12 14.45 -16.41 39.05
N ARG A 13 14.88 -15.15 39.21
CA ARG A 13 15.07 -14.22 38.07
C ARG A 13 16.33 -14.53 37.26
N LEU A 14 17.42 -14.92 37.90
CA LEU A 14 18.68 -15.30 37.22
C LEU A 14 18.54 -16.63 36.47
N LEU A 15 17.79 -17.59 37.02
CA LEU A 15 17.50 -18.87 36.37
C LEU A 15 16.61 -18.71 35.14
N ILE A 16 15.62 -17.81 35.19
CA ILE A 16 14.76 -17.49 34.03
C ILE A 16 15.56 -16.75 32.93
N LEU A 17 16.46 -15.84 33.29
CA LEU A 17 17.35 -15.17 32.33
C LEU A 17 18.36 -16.14 31.69
N GLY A 18 18.90 -17.10 32.47
CA GLY A 18 19.78 -18.15 31.98
C GLY A 18 19.08 -19.16 31.08
N LEU A 19 17.84 -19.55 31.41
CA LEU A 19 17.00 -20.42 30.57
C LEU A 19 16.54 -19.70 29.29
N CYS A 20 16.27 -18.40 29.33
CA CYS A 20 16.11 -17.60 28.11
C CYS A 20 17.39 -17.61 27.27
N PHE A 21 18.57 -17.37 27.85
CA PHE A 21 19.82 -17.39 27.08
C PHE A 21 20.14 -18.75 26.43
N LEU A 22 19.73 -19.87 27.07
CA LEU A 22 19.94 -21.23 26.57
C LEU A 22 18.82 -21.76 25.65
N LEU A 23 17.61 -21.18 25.69
CA LEU A 23 16.52 -21.44 24.74
C LEU A 23 16.50 -20.48 23.55
N PHE A 24 17.28 -19.39 23.59
CA PHE A 24 17.47 -18.45 22.48
C PHE A 24 18.80 -18.61 21.70
N PRO A 25 19.37 -19.80 21.41
CA PRO A 25 20.48 -19.88 20.48
C PRO A 25 19.95 -19.88 19.04
N ARG A 26 19.20 -18.85 18.63
CA ARG A 26 18.97 -18.48 17.21
C ARG A 26 18.72 -16.98 17.12
N PHE A 27 19.71 -16.21 17.54
CA PHE A 27 19.88 -14.84 17.06
C PHE A 27 19.92 -14.85 15.52
N ALA A 28 18.92 -14.22 14.91
CA ALA A 28 18.87 -13.71 13.54
C ALA A 28 19.92 -14.25 12.54
N THR A 29 19.74 -15.47 12.04
CA THR A 29 20.31 -15.79 10.71
C THR A 29 19.48 -15.01 9.69
N SER A 30 19.90 -13.80 9.34
CA SER A 30 19.32 -13.12 8.18
C SER A 30 19.50 -14.05 6.99
N ASN A 31 18.39 -14.36 6.31
CA ASN A 31 18.43 -15.22 5.14
C ASN A 31 19.43 -14.61 4.13
N GLU A 32 20.33 -15.40 3.55
CA GLU A 32 21.37 -14.90 2.62
C GLU A 32 20.74 -14.01 1.53
N LEU A 33 19.53 -14.37 1.07
CA LEU A 33 18.76 -13.58 0.11
C LEU A 33 18.42 -12.16 0.60
N SER A 34 18.05 -12.02 1.87
CA SER A 34 17.71 -10.73 2.49
C SER A 34 18.93 -9.82 2.55
N ARG A 35 20.11 -10.37 2.88
CA ARG A 35 21.37 -9.63 2.87
C ARG A 35 21.73 -9.16 1.45
N CYS A 36 21.54 -10.02 0.45
CA CYS A 36 21.78 -9.68 -0.94
C CYS A 36 20.83 -8.62 -1.48
N CYS A 37 19.54 -8.73 -1.18
CA CYS A 37 18.53 -7.72 -1.48
C CYS A 37 18.90 -6.36 -0.88
N SER A 38 19.29 -6.35 0.41
CA SER A 38 19.71 -5.13 1.11
C SER A 38 20.96 -4.50 0.48
N GLY A 39 21.90 -5.33 0.03
CA GLY A 39 23.08 -4.88 -0.73
C GLY A 39 22.70 -4.21 -2.05
N GLY A 40 21.74 -4.78 -2.79
CA GLY A 40 21.24 -4.20 -4.04
C GLY A 40 20.53 -2.86 -3.85
N SER A 41 19.64 -2.75 -2.86
CA SER A 41 19.00 -1.48 -2.52
C SER A 41 20.00 -0.41 -2.09
N LYS A 42 21.03 -0.80 -1.34
CA LYS A 42 22.12 0.11 -0.94
C LYS A 42 22.92 0.60 -2.16
N HIS A 43 23.23 -0.31 -3.08
CA HIS A 43 23.95 0.03 -4.31
C HIS A 43 23.24 1.12 -5.12
N PHE A 44 21.92 1.03 -5.31
CA PHE A 44 21.15 2.10 -5.96
C PHE A 44 21.27 3.44 -5.24
N LYS A 45 21.14 3.44 -3.90
CA LYS A 45 21.23 4.68 -3.10
C LYS A 45 22.59 5.37 -3.23
N GLU A 46 23.66 4.60 -3.46
CA GLU A 46 25.03 5.12 -3.61
C GLU A 46 25.35 5.53 -5.06
N GLN A 47 24.94 4.73 -6.04
CA GLN A 47 25.34 4.92 -7.45
C GLN A 47 24.29 5.60 -8.33
N GLY A 48 23.04 5.68 -7.87
CA GLY A 48 21.91 6.21 -8.64
C GLY A 48 21.51 5.38 -9.85
N ASN A 49 22.08 4.18 -10.03
CA ASN A 49 21.77 3.26 -11.11
C ASN A 49 21.87 1.80 -10.62
N CYS A 50 21.46 0.87 -11.47
CA CYS A 50 21.45 -0.58 -11.16
C CYS A 50 22.30 -1.39 -12.14
N ILE A 51 23.38 -0.81 -12.66
CA ILE A 51 24.29 -1.50 -13.57
C ILE A 51 25.37 -2.20 -12.75
N SER A 52 25.67 -3.45 -13.07
CA SER A 52 26.72 -4.23 -12.39
C SER A 52 26.53 -4.38 -10.87
N VAL A 53 25.30 -4.66 -10.43
CA VAL A 53 24.99 -4.97 -9.03
C VAL A 53 25.67 -6.28 -8.62
N ARG A 54 26.85 -6.22 -8.00
CA ARG A 54 27.44 -7.36 -7.30
C ARG A 54 26.88 -7.41 -5.89
N ALA A 55 25.91 -8.30 -5.67
CA ALA A 55 25.44 -8.57 -4.33
C ALA A 55 26.57 -9.17 -3.48
N VAL A 56 26.50 -9.01 -2.16
CA VAL A 56 27.57 -9.42 -1.21
C VAL A 56 27.89 -10.93 -1.26
N GLY A 57 27.09 -11.75 -1.96
CA GLY A 57 27.29 -13.18 -2.14
C GLY A 57 27.46 -13.61 -3.60
N SER A 58 28.04 -14.79 -3.81
CA SER A 58 28.36 -15.34 -5.13
C SER A 58 27.23 -16.15 -5.77
N SER A 59 26.15 -16.48 -5.04
CA SER A 59 25.09 -17.32 -5.57
C SER A 59 24.25 -16.59 -6.63
N HIS A 60 23.78 -17.32 -7.64
CA HIS A 60 22.89 -16.76 -8.66
C HIS A 60 21.61 -16.19 -8.06
N SER A 61 21.04 -16.86 -7.06
CA SER A 61 19.84 -16.39 -6.33
C SER A 61 20.12 -15.09 -5.57
N CYS A 62 21.29 -14.97 -4.95
CA CYS A 62 21.73 -13.74 -4.27
C CYS A 62 21.85 -12.57 -5.25
N ASN A 63 22.53 -12.77 -6.38
CA ASN A 63 22.70 -11.73 -7.40
C ASN A 63 21.36 -11.31 -8.03
N ARG A 64 20.44 -12.27 -8.26
CA ARG A 64 19.07 -11.96 -8.71
C ARG A 64 18.33 -11.12 -7.67
N ALA A 65 18.36 -11.52 -6.39
CA ALA A 65 17.71 -10.73 -5.33
C ALA A 65 18.30 -9.33 -5.18
N GLY A 66 19.62 -9.18 -5.27
CA GLY A 66 20.27 -7.87 -5.27
C GLY A 66 19.80 -7.01 -6.44
N SER A 67 19.74 -7.57 -7.64
CA SER A 67 19.29 -6.85 -8.84
C SER A 67 17.82 -6.42 -8.73
N ILE A 68 16.93 -7.32 -8.26
CA ILE A 68 15.51 -7.03 -8.04
C ILE A 68 15.34 -5.88 -7.04
N CYS A 69 16.02 -5.93 -5.90
CA CYS A 69 15.88 -4.92 -4.86
C CYS A 69 16.55 -3.58 -5.21
N CYS A 70 17.58 -3.59 -6.06
CA CYS A 70 18.13 -2.38 -6.66
C CYS A 70 17.06 -1.69 -7.53
N LEU A 71 16.47 -2.43 -8.48
CA LEU A 71 15.44 -1.89 -9.38
C LEU A 71 14.19 -1.42 -8.62
N ARG A 72 13.79 -2.14 -7.57
CA ARG A 72 12.71 -1.69 -6.69
C ARG A 72 13.03 -0.33 -6.05
N SER A 73 14.25 -0.15 -5.55
CA SER A 73 14.69 1.12 -4.95
C SER A 73 14.74 2.26 -5.98
N LEU A 74 15.12 1.96 -7.22
CA LEU A 74 15.06 2.91 -8.34
C LEU A 74 13.63 3.38 -8.63
N ILE A 75 12.69 2.44 -8.70
CA ILE A 75 11.27 2.74 -8.94
C ILE A 75 10.69 3.56 -7.77
N ASP A 76 10.95 3.16 -6.52
CA ASP A 76 10.49 3.87 -5.33
C ASP A 76 11.02 5.32 -5.30
N ALA A 77 12.30 5.52 -5.63
CA ALA A 77 12.89 6.85 -5.70
C ALA A 77 12.32 7.69 -6.85
N SER A 78 12.03 7.07 -7.99
CA SER A 78 11.39 7.73 -9.13
C SER A 78 9.96 8.18 -8.80
N CYS A 79 9.19 7.33 -8.11
CA CYS A 79 7.87 7.67 -7.59
C CYS A 79 7.94 8.83 -6.57
N GLN A 80 8.88 8.77 -5.62
CA GLN A 80 9.08 9.83 -4.64
C GLN A 80 9.45 11.16 -5.30
N ALA A 81 10.29 11.14 -6.35
CA ALA A 81 10.60 12.33 -7.13
C ALA A 81 9.36 12.91 -7.82
N GLY A 82 8.46 12.05 -8.32
CA GLY A 82 7.17 12.44 -8.88
C GLY A 82 6.27 13.14 -7.84
N VAL A 83 6.14 12.55 -6.66
CA VAL A 83 5.39 13.14 -5.52
C VAL A 83 5.95 14.52 -5.14
N LEU A 84 7.27 14.65 -4.98
CA LEU A 84 7.93 15.93 -4.67
C LEU A 84 7.77 16.96 -5.80
N TYR A 85 7.63 16.51 -7.04
CA TYR A 85 7.37 17.38 -8.17
C TYR A 85 5.95 17.94 -8.12
N ALA A 86 4.96 17.08 -7.89
CA ALA A 86 3.57 17.45 -7.69
C ALA A 86 3.35 18.37 -6.47
N GLN A 87 4.11 18.20 -5.38
CA GLN A 87 4.05 19.12 -4.24
C GLN A 87 4.52 20.53 -4.60
N ARG A 88 5.59 20.65 -5.40
CA ARG A 88 6.20 21.93 -5.78
C ARG A 88 5.49 22.62 -6.94
N HIS A 89 4.93 21.85 -7.88
CA HIS A 89 4.33 22.36 -9.11
C HIS A 89 2.87 21.94 -9.22
N LYS A 90 2.07 22.71 -9.98
CA LYS A 90 0.67 22.36 -10.27
C LYS A 90 0.46 21.48 -11.50
N VAL A 91 1.55 21.06 -12.13
CA VAL A 91 1.52 20.26 -13.35
C VAL A 91 2.59 19.17 -13.27
N CYS A 92 2.31 18.01 -13.86
CA CYS A 92 3.27 16.94 -14.06
C CYS A 92 3.74 16.97 -15.51
N SER A 93 4.62 17.92 -15.85
CA SER A 93 5.21 17.98 -17.19
C SER A 93 5.94 16.69 -17.50
N ALA A 94 5.66 16.13 -18.67
CA ALA A 94 6.14 14.83 -19.12
C ALA A 94 7.67 14.73 -19.00
N VAL A 95 8.11 14.07 -17.92
CA VAL A 95 9.41 13.41 -17.85
C VAL A 95 9.48 12.48 -19.07
N ASN A 96 10.64 12.39 -19.71
CA ASN A 96 10.84 11.51 -20.85
C ASN A 96 10.40 10.09 -20.44
N ILE A 97 9.25 9.62 -20.95
CA ILE A 97 8.72 8.29 -20.61
C ILE A 97 9.68 7.16 -20.97
N ASN A 98 10.65 7.46 -21.85
CA ASN A 98 11.70 6.56 -22.28
C ASN A 98 12.85 6.46 -21.26
N GLU A 99 12.87 7.30 -20.22
CA GLU A 99 13.77 7.13 -19.08
C GLU A 99 13.31 5.93 -18.25
N LEU A 100 14.27 5.13 -17.77
CA LEU A 100 13.98 3.98 -16.91
C LEU A 100 13.20 4.45 -15.67
N ALA A 101 12.01 3.89 -15.44
CA ALA A 101 11.05 4.29 -14.41
C ALA A 101 10.37 5.67 -14.60
N GLY A 102 10.49 6.31 -15.77
CA GLY A 102 9.81 7.56 -16.11
C GLY A 102 8.27 7.47 -16.06
N GLY A 103 7.71 6.33 -16.46
CA GLY A 103 6.27 6.05 -16.35
C GLY A 103 5.76 6.11 -14.91
N VAL A 104 6.46 5.48 -13.97
CA VAL A 104 6.08 5.46 -12.54
C VAL A 104 6.22 6.84 -11.91
N LYS A 105 7.26 7.60 -12.28
CA LYS A 105 7.42 8.99 -11.83
C LYS A 105 6.23 9.85 -12.24
N ARG A 106 5.73 9.69 -13.46
CA ARG A 106 4.56 10.41 -13.95
C ARG A 106 3.29 9.99 -13.20
N GLU A 107 3.04 8.69 -13.10
CA GLU A 107 1.88 8.14 -12.38
C GLU A 107 1.82 8.65 -10.94
N CYS A 108 2.91 8.53 -10.17
CA CYS A 108 2.94 9.02 -8.79
C CYS A 108 2.79 10.54 -8.68
N CYS A 109 3.25 11.30 -9.68
CA CYS A 109 3.05 12.74 -9.75
C CYS A 109 1.56 13.07 -9.94
N ASP A 110 0.92 12.45 -10.94
CA ASP A 110 -0.50 12.66 -11.25
C ASP A 110 -1.41 12.26 -10.07
N CYS A 111 -1.11 11.13 -9.41
CA CYS A 111 -1.86 10.67 -8.23
C CYS A 111 -1.73 11.63 -7.03
N CYS A 112 -0.54 12.21 -6.82
CA CYS A 112 -0.34 13.23 -5.79
C CYS A 112 -1.05 14.56 -6.13
N LEU A 113 -1.02 14.99 -7.41
CA LEU A 113 -1.74 16.18 -7.85
C LEU A 113 -3.24 16.06 -7.59
N LEU A 114 -3.84 14.92 -7.94
CA LEU A 114 -5.26 14.66 -7.68
C LEU A 114 -5.61 14.79 -6.20
N ALA A 115 -4.80 14.20 -5.29
CA ALA A 115 -5.02 14.33 -3.85
C ALA A 115 -4.99 15.79 -3.38
N ARG A 116 -4.08 16.60 -3.96
CA ARG A 116 -4.01 18.03 -3.64
C ARG A 116 -5.20 18.79 -4.19
N GLU A 117 -5.67 18.49 -5.40
CA GLU A 117 -6.86 19.12 -5.98
C GLU A 117 -8.12 18.88 -5.13
N LEU A 118 -8.31 17.65 -4.65
CA LEU A 118 -9.40 17.33 -3.72
C LEU A 118 -9.24 18.10 -2.40
N SER A 119 -8.01 18.18 -1.88
CA SER A 119 -7.70 18.96 -0.67
C SER A 119 -7.96 20.46 -0.84
N GLU A 120 -7.62 21.03 -2.01
CA GLU A 120 -7.85 22.45 -2.32
C GLU A 120 -9.34 22.78 -2.45
N ARG A 121 -10.17 21.80 -2.83
CA ARG A 121 -11.64 21.92 -2.93
C ARG A 121 -12.38 21.59 -1.64
N GLU A 122 -11.66 21.29 -0.55
CA GLU A 122 -12.23 20.81 0.72
C GLU A 122 -13.06 19.52 0.58
N GLU A 123 -12.78 18.71 -0.44
CA GLU A 123 -13.43 17.43 -0.67
C GLU A 123 -12.75 16.31 0.14
N PRO A 124 -13.51 15.26 0.53
CA PRO A 124 -12.92 14.13 1.22
C PRO A 124 -11.90 13.45 0.31
N CYS A 125 -10.68 13.34 0.80
CA CYS A 125 -9.55 12.80 0.07
C CYS A 125 -9.61 11.26 0.07
N ILE A 126 -10.50 10.73 -0.78
CA ILE A 126 -10.77 9.30 -0.95
C ILE A 126 -10.27 8.89 -2.34
N ALA A 127 -9.35 7.93 -2.39
CA ALA A 127 -8.81 7.45 -3.64
C ALA A 127 -9.85 6.62 -4.44
N PRO A 128 -9.97 6.84 -5.76
CA PRO A 128 -10.77 5.98 -6.64
C PRO A 128 -10.31 4.52 -6.61
N THR A 129 -11.24 3.61 -6.91
CA THR A 129 -10.90 2.20 -7.09
C THR A 129 -10.09 1.98 -8.36
N GLY A 130 -9.13 1.05 -8.33
CA GLY A 130 -8.30 0.70 -9.49
C GLY A 130 -6.93 1.37 -9.55
N PHE A 131 -6.55 2.19 -8.56
CA PHE A 131 -5.18 2.70 -8.45
C PHE A 131 -4.17 1.58 -8.18
N SER A 132 -2.99 1.71 -8.78
CA SER A 132 -1.85 0.86 -8.44
C SER A 132 -1.43 1.09 -6.98
N PRO A 133 -0.77 0.13 -6.32
CA PRO A 133 -0.28 0.31 -4.95
C PRO A 133 0.64 1.54 -4.80
N ASP A 134 1.49 1.80 -5.80
CA ASP A 134 2.44 2.91 -5.79
C ASP A 134 1.72 4.26 -5.97
N CYS A 135 0.72 4.33 -6.86
CA CYS A 135 -0.15 5.50 -7.02
C CYS A 135 -0.98 5.78 -5.76
N LEU A 136 -1.59 4.74 -5.16
CA LEU A 136 -2.39 4.87 -3.95
C LEU A 136 -1.56 5.38 -2.78
N ASP A 137 -0.33 4.88 -2.62
CA ASP A 137 0.62 5.39 -1.62
C ASP A 137 0.99 6.86 -1.89
N ALA A 138 1.27 7.24 -3.14
CA ALA A 138 1.53 8.64 -3.53
C ALA A 138 0.34 9.57 -3.23
N PHE A 139 -0.88 9.14 -3.55
CA PHE A 139 -2.12 9.88 -3.25
C PHE A 139 -2.28 10.11 -1.75
N ASN A 140 -2.21 9.04 -0.94
CA ASN A 140 -2.36 9.11 0.51
C ASN A 140 -1.28 9.97 1.19
N LYS A 141 -0.06 9.97 0.65
CA LYS A 141 1.02 10.86 1.11
C LYS A 141 0.68 12.33 0.91
N CYS A 142 0.11 12.70 -0.23
CA CYS A 142 -0.21 14.10 -0.54
C CYS A 142 -1.52 14.59 0.08
N CYS A 143 -2.41 13.66 0.41
CA CYS A 143 -3.63 13.88 1.17
C CYS A 143 -3.40 14.57 2.53
N ASN A 144 -2.32 14.18 3.24
CA ASN A 144 -2.05 14.62 4.61
C ASN A 144 -1.17 15.88 4.71
N GLN A 145 -0.64 16.37 3.58
CA GLN A 145 0.36 17.45 3.56
C GLN A 145 -0.23 18.86 3.55
N THR A 146 -1.52 18.99 3.22
CA THR A 146 -2.27 20.25 3.20
C THR A 146 -2.80 20.66 4.58
N LEU A 147 -2.73 19.77 5.58
CA LEU A 147 -3.13 20.06 6.97
C LEU A 147 -2.06 20.80 7.79
N ALA A 148 -0.87 21.03 7.23
CA ALA A 148 0.24 21.74 7.89
C ALA A 148 0.35 23.24 7.52
N VAL A 149 -0.58 23.78 6.73
CA VAL A 149 -0.67 25.22 6.49
C VAL A 149 -1.68 25.82 7.47
N ASN A 150 -1.17 26.60 8.43
CA ASN A 150 -1.89 27.61 9.22
C ASN A 150 -3.37 27.81 8.83
N LYS A 151 -4.30 27.16 9.54
CA LYS A 151 -5.64 27.75 9.70
C LYS A 151 -5.54 28.76 10.84
N PRO A 152 -5.58 30.09 10.58
CA PRO A 152 -5.70 31.04 11.67
C PRO A 152 -7.04 30.80 12.36
N PHE A 153 -6.96 30.75 13.69
CA PHE A 153 -8.02 31.09 14.62
C PHE A 153 -9.04 32.08 14.01
N ILE A 154 -10.32 31.71 13.97
CA ILE A 154 -11.50 32.48 14.43
C ILE A 154 -12.76 31.63 14.15
N GLY A 155 -13.55 31.37 15.19
CA GLY A 155 -14.87 30.75 15.03
C GLY A 155 -15.32 29.83 16.17
N PHE A 156 -15.20 30.29 17.41
CA PHE A 156 -15.79 29.66 18.60
C PHE A 156 -17.31 29.45 18.42
N PHE A 157 -17.86 28.37 19.02
CA PHE A 157 -19.26 27.86 19.01
C PHE A 157 -19.65 26.99 17.81
N ARG A 158 -19.68 25.65 17.91
CA ARG A 158 -20.58 24.91 18.83
C ARG A 158 -19.88 23.74 19.53
N ILE A 159 -19.78 23.92 20.84
CA ILE A 159 -19.25 23.02 21.85
C ILE A 159 -20.13 21.77 21.97
N SER A 160 -19.47 20.60 22.07
CA SER A 160 -19.94 19.35 22.73
C SER A 160 -20.06 18.03 21.92
N LEU A 161 -19.29 17.79 20.84
CA LEU A 161 -19.16 16.40 20.31
C LEU A 161 -17.77 15.96 19.82
N TRP A 162 -16.82 16.88 19.63
CA TRP A 162 -15.47 16.52 19.13
C TRP A 162 -14.47 16.12 20.23
N PHE A 163 -14.74 16.49 21.49
CA PHE A 163 -13.90 16.13 22.64
C PHE A 163 -13.92 14.63 22.97
N PHE A 164 -14.92 13.88 22.47
CA PHE A 164 -15.09 12.46 22.78
C PHE A 164 -14.25 11.52 21.88
N TYR A 165 -13.92 11.91 20.64
CA TYR A 165 -13.21 11.00 19.72
C TYR A 165 -11.68 10.99 19.91
N LYS A 166 -11.14 11.98 20.64
CA LYS A 166 -9.68 12.17 20.79
C LYS A 166 -9.00 11.31 21.86
N ASN A 167 -9.71 10.35 22.46
CA ASN A 167 -9.16 9.42 23.46
C ASN A 167 -8.94 7.98 22.94
N PHE A 168 -9.16 7.65 21.66
CA PHE A 168 -9.14 6.25 21.22
C PHE A 168 -8.16 5.82 20.11
N LEU A 169 -7.39 6.70 19.47
CA LEU A 169 -6.50 6.26 18.35
C LEU A 169 -5.03 6.68 18.51
N SER A 170 -4.49 6.48 19.72
CA SER A 170 -3.04 6.45 19.97
C SER A 170 -2.64 5.15 20.66
N LYS A 171 -2.97 4.00 20.06
CA LYS A 171 -2.21 2.75 20.25
C LYS A 171 -2.08 2.06 18.90
N GLY A 172 -0.83 1.88 18.48
CA GLY A 172 -0.51 1.13 17.28
C GLY A 172 -0.91 -0.33 17.40
N SER A 173 -1.20 -0.92 16.25
CA SER A 173 -0.74 -2.25 15.83
C SER A 173 -1.63 -2.72 14.70
N SER A 174 -0.99 -3.31 13.69
CA SER A 174 -1.55 -4.25 12.72
C SER A 174 -2.88 -4.85 13.14
N GLN A 175 -3.92 -4.64 12.34
CA GLN A 175 -4.83 -5.67 11.80
C GLN A 175 -5.70 -5.03 10.72
N VAL A 176 -5.73 -5.70 9.57
CA VAL A 176 -6.71 -5.51 8.51
C VAL A 176 -8.10 -5.63 9.11
N GLN A 177 -8.91 -4.58 9.00
CA GLN A 177 -10.34 -4.67 9.27
C GLN A 177 -11.06 -4.47 7.95
N SER A 178 -11.44 -5.60 7.35
CA SER A 178 -12.47 -5.66 6.33
C SER A 178 -13.77 -5.17 6.96
N VAL A 179 -14.07 -3.89 6.81
CA VAL A 179 -15.39 -3.36 7.12
C VAL A 179 -16.25 -3.64 5.90
N GLY A 180 -17.00 -4.74 5.95
CA GLY A 180 -18.19 -4.88 5.11
C GLY A 180 -19.14 -3.77 5.50
N LEU A 181 -19.29 -2.78 4.62
CA LEU A 181 -20.30 -1.74 4.76
C LEU A 181 -21.22 -1.83 3.55
N SER A 182 -22.34 -2.51 3.74
CA SER A 182 -23.53 -2.34 2.92
C SER A 182 -24.09 -0.96 3.21
N ILE A 183 -23.82 0.00 2.32
CA ILE A 183 -24.54 1.27 2.29
C ILE A 183 -25.66 1.10 1.28
N ASP A 184 -26.88 1.08 1.79
CA ASP A 184 -28.10 1.19 1.01
C ASP A 184 -28.23 2.66 0.60
N VAL A 185 -28.01 2.96 -0.69
CA VAL A 185 -28.22 4.28 -1.27
C VAL A 185 -29.55 4.26 -2.03
N GLU A 186 -30.62 4.77 -1.42
CA GLU A 186 -31.81 5.20 -2.13
C GLU A 186 -31.59 6.62 -2.66
N GLY A 187 -31.64 6.77 -4.00
CA GLY A 187 -31.71 8.08 -4.64
C GLY A 187 -30.87 8.33 -5.89
N VAL A 188 -30.55 7.30 -6.69
CA VAL A 188 -30.31 7.51 -8.13
C VAL A 188 -31.35 6.68 -8.88
N GLU A 189 -32.48 7.31 -9.21
CA GLU A 189 -33.47 6.76 -10.12
C GLU A 189 -32.86 6.73 -11.53
N ASN A 190 -32.11 5.64 -11.80
CA ASN A 190 -31.96 4.90 -13.06
C ASN A 190 -30.83 3.86 -12.94
N ALA A 191 -30.84 3.06 -11.86
CA ALA A 191 -29.86 2.01 -11.61
C ALA A 191 -30.55 0.64 -11.47
N SER A 192 -31.01 0.04 -12.57
CA SER A 192 -31.59 -1.30 -12.52
C SER A 192 -31.13 -2.25 -13.64
N GLY A 193 -30.04 -1.93 -14.34
CA GLY A 193 -29.40 -2.89 -15.26
C GLY A 193 -28.58 -3.94 -14.52
N CYS A 194 -27.68 -3.52 -13.62
CA CYS A 194 -26.69 -4.42 -12.99
C CYS A 194 -27.19 -5.15 -11.74
N ALA A 195 -28.22 -4.63 -11.06
CA ALA A 195 -28.81 -5.30 -9.90
C ALA A 195 -29.46 -6.64 -10.25
N SER A 196 -30.02 -6.77 -11.46
CA SER A 196 -30.65 -7.99 -11.98
C SER A 196 -29.68 -8.94 -12.70
N ALA A 197 -28.51 -8.44 -13.11
CA ALA A 197 -27.58 -9.15 -13.98
C ALA A 197 -26.80 -10.30 -13.30
N LYS A 198 -26.64 -10.25 -11.96
CA LYS A 198 -25.91 -11.26 -11.15
C LYS A 198 -24.55 -11.66 -11.77
N CYS A 199 -23.77 -10.69 -12.23
CA CYS A 199 -22.44 -10.93 -12.82
C CYS A 199 -21.42 -11.35 -11.75
N GLU A 200 -20.51 -12.26 -12.09
CA GLU A 200 -19.49 -12.75 -11.15
C GLU A 200 -18.37 -11.73 -10.86
N HIS A 201 -17.92 -10.98 -11.86
CA HIS A 201 -16.80 -10.04 -11.72
C HIS A 201 -17.16 -8.59 -11.99
N LEU A 202 -17.50 -8.27 -13.24
CA LEU A 202 -17.74 -6.90 -13.69
C LEU A 202 -19.14 -6.83 -14.32
N CYS A 203 -19.84 -5.71 -14.10
CA CYS A 203 -21.09 -5.41 -14.77
C CYS A 203 -21.03 -4.00 -15.36
N THR A 204 -21.37 -3.87 -16.63
CA THR A 204 -21.40 -2.61 -17.37
C THR A 204 -22.74 -2.48 -18.07
N ILE A 205 -23.34 -1.29 -18.04
CA ILE A 205 -24.58 -1.00 -18.76
C ILE A 205 -24.20 -0.45 -20.13
N ARG A 206 -24.74 -1.04 -21.20
CA ARG A 206 -24.59 -0.55 -22.57
C ARG A 206 -25.44 0.70 -22.81
N GLU A 207 -25.14 1.42 -23.89
CA GLU A 207 -25.91 2.61 -24.30
C GLU A 207 -27.39 2.30 -24.59
N ASP A 208 -27.73 1.04 -24.88
CA ASP A 208 -29.09 0.53 -25.07
C ASP A 208 -29.82 0.19 -23.74
N GLY A 209 -29.18 0.42 -22.59
CA GLY A 209 -29.72 0.12 -21.27
C GLY A 209 -29.59 -1.35 -20.84
N THR A 210 -28.99 -2.21 -21.67
CA THR A 210 -28.79 -3.63 -21.32
C THR A 210 -27.57 -3.82 -20.42
N SER A 211 -27.67 -4.72 -19.45
CA SER A 211 -26.53 -5.08 -18.59
C SER A 211 -25.68 -6.17 -19.23
N GLN A 212 -24.39 -5.89 -19.39
CA GLN A 212 -23.39 -6.83 -19.87
C GLN A 212 -22.41 -7.17 -18.75
N CYS A 213 -22.18 -8.47 -18.55
CA CYS A 213 -21.16 -8.95 -17.62
C CYS A 213 -19.79 -9.03 -18.31
N GLY A 214 -18.72 -8.77 -17.55
CA GLY A 214 -17.33 -8.87 -17.98
C GLY A 214 -16.45 -9.57 -16.95
N CYS A 215 -15.30 -10.06 -17.39
CA CYS A 215 -14.35 -10.81 -16.56
C CYS A 215 -13.01 -10.07 -16.42
N ARG A 216 -12.32 -10.29 -15.29
CA ARG A 216 -10.96 -9.79 -15.06
C ARG A 216 -9.94 -10.61 -15.87
N SER A 217 -8.78 -10.04 -16.12
CA SER A 217 -7.69 -10.68 -16.87
C SER A 217 -7.38 -12.09 -16.36
N GLY A 218 -7.27 -13.06 -17.28
CA GLY A 218 -7.06 -14.49 -16.97
C GLY A 218 -8.36 -15.32 -16.89
N PHE A 219 -9.52 -14.69 -17.02
CA PHE A 219 -10.83 -15.33 -17.04
C PHE A 219 -11.60 -14.95 -18.30
N ASP A 220 -12.35 -15.91 -18.84
CA ASP A 220 -13.30 -15.70 -19.92
C ASP A 220 -14.73 -15.77 -19.42
N LEU A 221 -15.62 -15.01 -20.06
CA LEU A 221 -17.05 -15.13 -19.80
C LEU A 221 -17.54 -16.51 -20.27
N ALA A 222 -18.26 -17.19 -19.38
CA ALA A 222 -18.90 -18.47 -19.66
C ALA A 222 -20.11 -18.26 -20.61
N PRO A 223 -20.60 -19.34 -21.23
CA PRO A 223 -21.73 -19.26 -22.19
C PRO A 223 -23.04 -18.79 -21.55
N ASP A 224 -23.13 -18.84 -20.22
CA ASP A 224 -24.26 -18.31 -19.46
C ASP A 224 -24.30 -16.77 -19.41
N GLY A 225 -23.26 -16.10 -19.94
CA GLY A 225 -23.15 -14.65 -20.03
C GLY A 225 -22.97 -13.94 -18.70
N ARG A 226 -22.68 -14.68 -17.61
CA ARG A 226 -22.61 -14.13 -16.24
C ARG A 226 -21.42 -14.62 -15.42
N SER A 227 -21.04 -15.88 -15.60
CA SER A 227 -19.94 -16.50 -14.85
C SER A 227 -18.61 -16.34 -15.57
N CYS A 228 -17.52 -16.29 -14.82
CA CYS A 228 -16.16 -16.11 -15.33
C CYS A 228 -15.34 -17.37 -15.10
N VAL A 229 -15.03 -18.09 -16.18
CA VAL A 229 -14.22 -19.31 -16.13
C VAL A 229 -12.76 -18.98 -16.38
N GLY A 230 -11.86 -19.47 -15.51
CA GLY A 230 -10.43 -19.31 -15.70
C GLY A 230 -10.01 -19.90 -17.05
N MET A 231 -9.25 -19.15 -17.85
CA MET A 231 -8.78 -19.61 -19.16
C MET A 231 -7.96 -20.91 -19.03
N LEU A 232 -7.24 -21.08 -17.92
CA LEU A 232 -6.48 -22.29 -17.61
C LEU A 232 -7.38 -23.53 -17.46
N ILE A 233 -8.59 -23.38 -16.90
CA ILE A 233 -9.55 -24.48 -16.73
C ILE A 233 -10.24 -24.81 -18.07
N LYS A 234 -10.48 -23.80 -18.94
CA LYS A 234 -11.00 -24.02 -20.29
C LYS A 234 -10.05 -24.89 -21.13
N LEU A 235 -8.75 -24.62 -21.07
CA LEU A 235 -7.74 -25.38 -21.82
C LEU A 235 -7.61 -26.83 -21.33
N LEU A 236 -7.85 -27.10 -20.06
CA LEU A 236 -7.81 -28.46 -19.50
C LEU A 236 -9.06 -29.31 -19.83
N LYS A 237 -10.17 -28.68 -20.26
CA LYS A 237 -11.40 -29.40 -20.67
C LYS A 237 -11.46 -29.72 -22.17
N GLN A 238 -10.51 -29.22 -22.95
CA GLN A 238 -10.39 -29.49 -24.39
C GLN A 238 -9.22 -30.43 -24.73
N ALA A 239 -8.58 -31.01 -23.71
CA ALA A 239 -7.56 -32.05 -23.83
C ALA A 239 -8.14 -33.42 -23.45
#